data_AF-A0A838EN14-F1
#
_entry.id   AF-A0A838EN14-F1
#
_cell.length_a   1.000
_cell.length_b   1.000
_cell.length_c   1.000
_cell.angle_alpha   90.00
_cell.angle_beta   90.00
_cell.angle_gamma   90.00
#
_symmetry.space_group_name_H-M   'P 1'
#
loop_
_entity.id
_entity.type
_entity.pdbx_description
1 polymer ?
#
loop_
_entity_poly.entity_id
_entity_poly.type
_entity_poly.pdbx_seq_one_letter_code
_entity_poly.pdbx_strand_id
1 'polypeptide(L)'
;MSTAILLYITLLIQSLLLIFLIAIFVPLLHKSGAGSDTDLESVNLSDANLNGADLTRANLERANLIDTNLTNTNLTGCQVFGISAWNLSLEGAIQKDLVINDHDGSKITVDNLEVSLSPEQQSKNP
;
A
#
# COMPACT_ATOMS: atom_id res chain seq x y z
N MET A 1 -10.83 -31.74 15.53
CA MET A 1 -10.10 -30.46 15.39
C MET A 1 -10.80 -29.43 16.27
N SER A 2 -10.07 -28.75 17.17
CA SER A 2 -10.69 -27.78 18.10
C SER A 2 -11.32 -26.62 17.32
N THR A 3 -12.46 -26.09 17.79
CA THR A 3 -13.12 -24.91 17.20
C THR A 3 -12.20 -23.69 17.14
N ALA A 4 -11.26 -23.56 18.09
CA ALA A 4 -10.23 -22.52 18.06
C ALA A 4 -9.24 -22.68 16.89
N ILE A 5 -8.86 -23.91 16.57
CA ILE A 5 -7.96 -24.21 15.44
C ILE A 5 -8.68 -23.95 14.12
N LEU A 6 -9.95 -24.36 14.00
CA LEU A 6 -10.75 -24.11 12.81
C LEU A 6 -10.97 -22.60 12.58
N LEU A 7 -11.25 -21.83 13.64
CA LEU A 7 -11.40 -20.39 13.56
C LEU A 7 -10.09 -19.71 13.13
N TYR A 8 -8.97 -20.10 13.72
CA TYR A 8 -7.65 -19.58 13.34
C TYR A 8 -7.32 -19.84 11.87
N ILE A 9 -7.53 -21.08 11.39
CA ILE A 9 -7.28 -21.44 9.98
C ILE A 9 -8.20 -20.66 9.05
N THR A 10 -9.47 -20.48 9.41
CA THR A 10 -10.43 -19.73 8.60
C THR A 10 -10.02 -18.25 8.49
N LEU A 11 -9.63 -17.63 9.60
CA LEU A 11 -9.15 -16.24 9.62
C LEU A 11 -7.86 -16.07 8.82
N LEU A 12 -6.92 -17.02 8.93
CA LEU A 12 -5.67 -17.00 8.15
C LEU A 12 -5.95 -17.10 6.64
N ILE A 13 -6.83 -18.00 6.23
CA ILE A 13 -7.21 -18.17 4.82
C ILE A 13 -7.95 -16.92 4.31
N GLN A 14 -8.85 -16.35 5.11
CA GLN A 14 -9.57 -15.14 4.73
C GLN A 14 -8.63 -13.93 4.59
N SER A 15 -7.65 -13.80 5.50
CA SER A 15 -6.61 -12.76 5.41
C SER A 15 -5.75 -12.92 4.15
N LEU A 16 -5.27 -14.15 3.88
CA LEU A 16 -4.45 -14.42 2.69
C LEU A 16 -5.25 -14.23 1.40
N LEU A 17 -6.49 -14.69 1.36
CA LEU A 17 -7.38 -14.52 0.21
C LEU A 17 -7.67 -13.04 -0.04
N LEU A 18 -7.86 -12.24 1.02
CA LEU A 18 -8.08 -10.80 0.90
C LEU A 18 -6.85 -10.10 0.29
N ILE A 19 -5.64 -10.43 0.76
CA ILE A 19 -4.39 -9.89 0.21
C ILE A 19 -4.25 -10.24 -1.28
N PHE A 20 -4.51 -11.51 -1.64
CA PHE A 20 -4.50 -11.94 -3.04
C PHE A 20 -5.53 -11.20 -3.89
N LEU A 21 -6.74 -10.98 -3.35
CA LEU A 21 -7.80 -10.29 -4.06
C LEU A 21 -7.41 -8.83 -4.30
N ILE A 22 -6.81 -8.16 -3.32
CA ILE A 22 -6.29 -6.80 -3.47
C ILE A 22 -5.18 -6.73 -4.54
N ALA A 23 -4.18 -7.61 -4.46
CA ALA A 23 -3.05 -7.61 -5.40
C ALA A 23 -3.48 -7.88 -6.86
N ILE A 24 -4.57 -8.63 -7.07
CA ILE A 24 -5.08 -8.94 -8.41
C ILE A 24 -6.10 -7.90 -8.88
N PHE A 25 -7.07 -7.53 -8.05
CA PHE A 25 -8.16 -6.65 -8.48
C PHE A 25 -7.75 -5.18 -8.55
N VAL A 26 -6.98 -4.67 -7.58
CA VAL A 26 -6.67 -3.23 -7.52
C VAL A 26 -5.96 -2.72 -8.78
N PRO A 27 -4.97 -3.42 -9.36
CA PRO A 27 -4.39 -3.03 -10.65
C PRO A 27 -5.38 -3.10 -11.84
N LEU A 28 -6.43 -3.93 -11.75
CA LEU A 28 -7.37 -4.22 -12.84
C LEU A 28 -8.61 -3.31 -12.87
N LEU A 29 -8.92 -2.59 -11.78
CA LEU A 29 -10.07 -1.67 -11.71
C LEU A 29 -9.96 -0.47 -12.66
N HIS A 30 -8.81 -0.29 -13.32
CA HIS A 30 -8.48 0.89 -14.13
C HIS A 30 -9.07 0.98 -15.54
N LYS A 31 -9.83 -0.03 -16.02
CA LYS A 31 -10.42 0.02 -17.38
C LYS A 31 -11.69 0.84 -17.51
N SER A 32 -12.27 1.32 -16.41
CA SER A 32 -13.61 1.93 -16.42
C SER A 32 -13.65 3.39 -15.97
N GLY A 33 -12.64 4.22 -16.24
CA GLY A 33 -12.74 5.70 -16.20
C GLY A 33 -13.20 6.38 -14.90
N ALA A 34 -13.51 5.62 -13.85
CA ALA A 34 -13.78 6.09 -12.52
C ALA A 34 -12.41 6.18 -11.84
N GLY A 35 -11.84 7.38 -11.84
CA GLY A 35 -10.65 7.64 -11.06
C GLY A 35 -10.95 7.39 -9.59
N SER A 36 -10.63 6.19 -9.13
CA SER A 36 -9.79 5.98 -7.96
C SER A 36 -10.20 6.77 -6.70
N ASP A 37 -11.22 6.24 -6.04
CA ASP A 37 -11.58 6.44 -4.63
C ASP A 37 -11.48 5.06 -3.94
N THR A 38 -10.37 4.35 -4.15
CA THR A 38 -10.19 3.03 -3.56
C THR A 38 -9.92 3.21 -2.08
N ASP A 39 -10.86 2.74 -1.26
CA ASP A 39 -10.72 2.76 0.19
C ASP A 39 -9.90 1.56 0.66
N LEU A 40 -8.68 1.84 1.12
CA LEU A 40 -7.73 0.90 1.68
C LEU A 40 -7.34 1.32 3.11
N GLU A 41 -8.19 2.09 3.80
CA GLU A 41 -7.92 2.50 5.17
C GLU A 41 -7.69 1.28 6.06
N SER A 42 -6.60 1.29 6.82
CA SER A 42 -6.22 0.25 7.78
C SER A 42 -6.06 -1.15 7.17
N VAL A 43 -5.98 -1.26 5.84
CA VAL A 43 -5.79 -2.55 5.16
C VAL A 43 -4.37 -3.05 5.36
N ASN A 44 -4.23 -4.35 5.63
CA ASN A 44 -2.93 -5.00 5.61
C ASN A 44 -2.52 -5.33 4.17
N LEU A 45 -1.57 -4.56 3.65
CA LEU A 45 -0.97 -4.73 2.33
C LEU A 45 0.44 -5.32 2.43
N SER A 46 0.84 -5.85 3.58
CA SER A 46 2.16 -6.46 3.71
C SER A 46 2.40 -7.54 2.67
N ASP A 47 3.60 -7.55 2.11
CA ASP A 47 4.03 -8.45 1.03
C ASP A 47 3.20 -8.34 -0.28
N ALA A 48 2.31 -7.36 -0.40
CA ALA A 48 1.47 -7.23 -1.58
C ALA A 48 2.29 -6.80 -2.81
N ASN A 49 1.94 -7.38 -3.97
CA ASN A 49 2.46 -6.93 -5.24
C ASN A 49 1.46 -5.99 -5.91
N LEU A 50 1.79 -4.69 -5.92
CA LEU A 50 1.00 -3.62 -6.53
C LEU A 50 1.75 -2.98 -7.71
N ASN A 51 2.71 -3.71 -8.30
CA ASN A 51 3.51 -3.23 -9.42
C ASN A 51 2.63 -2.72 -10.58
N GLY A 52 2.86 -1.47 -10.99
CA GLY A 52 2.11 -0.85 -12.08
C GLY A 52 0.65 -0.53 -11.76
N ALA A 53 0.20 -0.70 -10.50
CA ALA A 53 -1.14 -0.30 -10.10
C ALA A 53 -1.31 1.21 -10.22
N ASP A 54 -2.52 1.65 -10.55
CA ASP A 54 -2.88 3.06 -10.40
C ASP A 54 -3.79 3.18 -9.17
N LEU A 55 -3.24 3.86 -8.17
CA LEU A 55 -3.84 4.14 -6.87
C LEU A 55 -4.16 5.62 -6.72
N THR A 56 -4.23 6.40 -7.81
CA THR A 56 -4.49 7.84 -7.77
C THR A 56 -5.58 8.19 -6.73
N ARG A 57 -5.37 9.11 -5.79
CA ARG A 57 -6.37 9.49 -4.76
C ARG A 57 -6.90 8.36 -3.86
N ALA A 58 -6.30 7.17 -3.85
CA ALA A 58 -6.70 6.11 -2.94
C ALA A 58 -6.54 6.55 -1.47
N ASN A 59 -7.43 6.06 -0.61
CA ASN A 59 -7.29 6.21 0.82
C ASN A 59 -6.42 5.08 1.37
N LEU A 60 -5.15 5.37 1.70
CA LEU A 60 -4.22 4.43 2.32
C LEU A 60 -4.01 4.75 3.81
N GLU A 61 -4.86 5.57 4.43
CA GLU A 61 -4.67 5.95 5.83
C GLU A 61 -4.52 4.71 6.72
N ARG A 62 -3.48 4.69 7.55
CA ARG A 62 -3.15 3.58 8.48
C ARG A 62 -2.91 2.23 7.81
N ALA A 63 -2.75 2.17 6.50
CA ALA A 63 -2.44 0.92 5.80
C ALA A 63 -1.05 0.41 6.19
N ASN A 64 -0.90 -0.92 6.20
CA ASN A 64 0.38 -1.57 6.42
C ASN A 64 1.01 -1.93 5.06
N LEU A 65 2.04 -1.19 4.66
CA LEU A 65 2.78 -1.32 3.39
C LEU A 65 4.18 -1.95 3.58
N ILE A 66 4.39 -2.69 4.67
CA ILE A 66 5.68 -3.36 4.91
C ILE A 66 5.95 -4.39 3.81
N ASP A 67 7.16 -4.42 3.27
CA ASP A 67 7.57 -5.37 2.21
C ASP A 67 6.71 -5.30 0.92
N THR A 68 5.98 -4.19 0.70
CA THR A 68 5.09 -4.03 -0.46
C THR A 68 5.85 -3.61 -1.71
N ASN A 69 5.50 -4.20 -2.86
CA ASN A 69 6.03 -3.77 -4.15
C ASN A 69 5.13 -2.69 -4.78
N LEU A 70 5.54 -1.43 -4.71
CA LEU A 70 4.90 -0.27 -5.37
C LEU A 70 5.68 0.20 -6.61
N THR A 71 6.51 -0.67 -7.19
CA THR A 71 7.29 -0.34 -8.40
C THR A 71 6.35 0.08 -9.54
N ASN A 72 6.63 1.18 -10.24
CA ASN A 72 5.80 1.73 -11.32
C ASN A 72 4.35 2.10 -10.92
N THR A 73 4.02 2.17 -9.63
CA THR A 73 2.67 2.51 -9.15
C THR A 73 2.42 4.01 -9.25
N ASN A 74 1.22 4.43 -9.63
CA ASN A 74 0.79 5.82 -9.55
C ASN A 74 0.09 6.09 -8.21
N LEU A 75 0.72 6.86 -7.33
CA LEU A 75 0.21 7.22 -6.01
C LEU A 75 -0.32 8.66 -5.97
N THR A 76 -0.55 9.31 -7.11
CA THR A 76 -0.88 10.74 -7.17
C THR A 76 -2.12 11.07 -6.32
N GLY A 77 -2.00 11.94 -5.32
CA GLY A 77 -3.12 12.36 -4.49
C GLY A 77 -3.55 11.39 -3.39
N CYS A 78 -2.83 10.28 -3.17
CA CYS A 78 -3.18 9.30 -2.12
C CYS A 78 -3.19 9.92 -0.73
N GLN A 79 -4.11 9.48 0.13
CA GLN A 79 -4.07 9.80 1.57
C GLN A 79 -3.18 8.78 2.28
N VAL A 80 -2.12 9.21 2.93
CA VAL A 80 -1.06 8.34 3.49
C VAL A 80 -0.80 8.58 4.98
N PHE A 81 -1.74 9.18 5.69
CA PHE A 81 -1.59 9.41 7.13
C PHE A 81 -1.46 8.10 7.90
N GLY A 82 -0.42 7.97 8.72
CA GLY A 82 -0.25 6.83 9.62
C GLY A 82 0.13 5.50 8.96
N ILE A 83 0.56 5.50 7.69
CA ILE A 83 1.03 4.28 7.04
C ILE A 83 2.25 3.69 7.75
N SER A 84 2.37 2.37 7.73
CA SER A 84 3.62 1.67 8.05
C SER A 84 4.31 1.29 6.75
N ALA A 85 5.52 1.79 6.51
CA ALA A 85 6.14 1.79 5.18
C ALA A 85 7.63 1.45 5.26
N TRP A 86 7.94 0.21 5.68
CA TRP A 86 9.30 -0.31 5.74
C TRP A 86 9.56 -1.31 4.62
N ASN A 87 10.75 -1.25 4.03
CA ASN A 87 11.22 -2.19 2.99
C ASN A 87 10.29 -2.32 1.76
N LEU A 88 9.57 -1.25 1.40
CA LEU A 88 8.81 -1.21 0.16
C LEU A 88 9.70 -0.79 -1.03
N SER A 89 9.30 -1.17 -2.24
CA SER A 89 9.93 -0.68 -3.48
C SER A 89 9.11 0.45 -4.10
N LEU A 90 9.76 1.59 -4.36
CA LEU A 90 9.18 2.75 -5.06
C LEU A 90 9.82 3.00 -6.43
N GLU A 91 10.60 2.05 -6.96
CA GLU A 91 11.29 2.25 -8.24
C GLU A 91 10.27 2.57 -9.35
N GLY A 92 10.45 3.71 -10.03
CA GLY A 92 9.53 4.18 -11.07
C GLY A 92 8.13 4.59 -10.59
N ALA A 93 7.86 4.60 -9.28
CA ALA A 93 6.58 5.04 -8.74
C ALA A 93 6.39 6.56 -8.94
N ILE A 94 5.16 6.98 -9.24
CA ILE A 94 4.78 8.39 -9.31
C ILE A 94 4.23 8.79 -7.95
N GLN A 95 4.89 9.74 -7.30
CA GLN A 95 4.55 10.23 -5.96
C GLN A 95 4.33 11.74 -6.00
N LYS A 96 3.09 12.15 -6.27
CA LYS A 96 2.69 13.55 -6.37
C LYS A 96 1.48 13.83 -5.50
N ASP A 97 1.45 14.98 -4.87
CA ASP A 97 0.34 15.44 -4.05
C ASP A 97 -0.08 14.43 -2.98
N LEU A 98 0.85 13.62 -2.43
CA LEU A 98 0.50 12.67 -1.37
C LEU A 98 0.02 13.46 -0.16
N VAL A 99 -1.13 13.09 0.38
CA VAL A 99 -1.81 13.86 1.41
C VAL A 99 -1.57 13.22 2.77
N ILE A 100 -1.03 13.99 3.70
CA ILE A 100 -0.94 13.66 5.12
C ILE A 100 -1.92 14.60 5.83
N ASN A 101 -3.08 14.06 6.24
CA ASN A 101 -4.05 14.76 7.07
C ASN A 101 -4.06 14.13 8.47
N ASP A 102 -4.03 14.93 9.53
CA ASP A 102 -4.43 14.45 10.85
C ASP A 102 -5.94 14.67 11.10
N HIS A 103 -6.44 14.21 12.24
CA HIS A 103 -7.86 14.32 12.62
C HIS A 103 -8.33 15.77 12.82
N ASP A 104 -7.41 16.73 12.85
CA ASP A 104 -7.69 18.14 13.12
C ASP A 104 -7.89 18.96 11.83
N GLY A 105 -7.82 18.31 10.66
CA GLY A 105 -8.10 18.92 9.36
C GLY A 105 -6.94 19.70 8.75
N SER A 106 -5.73 19.56 9.31
CA SER A 106 -4.51 20.12 8.72
C SER A 106 -4.07 19.27 7.54
N LYS A 107 -3.94 19.88 6.35
CA LYS A 107 -3.50 19.21 5.13
C LYS A 107 -2.04 19.52 4.83
N ILE A 108 -1.20 18.50 4.80
CA ILE A 108 0.17 18.57 4.30
C ILE A 108 0.26 17.73 3.03
N THR A 109 0.91 18.26 2.00
CA THR A 109 1.24 17.50 0.79
C THR A 109 2.72 17.18 0.75
N VAL A 110 3.07 15.95 0.39
CA VAL A 110 4.45 15.49 0.24
C VAL A 110 4.63 14.79 -1.09
N ASP A 111 5.80 14.97 -1.70
CA ASP A 111 6.18 14.35 -2.97
C ASP A 111 7.50 13.62 -2.77
N ASN A 112 7.79 12.66 -3.66
CA ASN A 112 9.09 11.98 -3.74
C ASN A 112 9.56 11.38 -2.40
N LEU A 113 8.74 10.55 -1.75
CA LEU A 113 9.19 9.84 -0.55
C LEU A 113 10.38 8.95 -0.92
N GLU A 114 11.42 9.03 -0.09
CA GLU A 114 12.62 8.21 -0.21
C GLU A 114 12.56 7.05 0.79
N VAL A 115 12.86 5.84 0.31
CA VAL A 115 13.04 4.67 1.18
C VAL A 115 14.52 4.61 1.53
N SER A 116 14.84 4.82 2.81
CA SER A 116 16.22 4.65 3.28
C SER A 116 16.64 3.19 3.18
N LEU A 117 17.77 2.95 2.53
CA LEU A 117 18.36 1.62 2.45
C LEU A 117 18.88 1.21 3.84
N SER A 118 18.66 -0.05 4.21
CA SER A 118 19.35 -0.61 5.37
C SER A 118 20.87 -0.59 5.15
N PRO A 119 21.70 -0.52 6.22
CA PRO A 119 23.16 -0.54 6.09
C PRO A 119 23.68 -1.73 5.27
N GLU A 120 23.00 -2.87 5.33
CA GLU A 120 23.36 -4.06 4.53
C GLU A 120 23.08 -3.87 3.04
N GLN A 121 21.96 -3.23 2.67
CA GLN A 121 21.63 -2.94 1.27
C GLN A 121 22.52 -1.84 0.66
N GLN A 122 22.92 -0.85 1.46
CA GLN A 122 23.87 0.19 1.02
C GLN A 122 25.23 -0.41 0.63
N SER A 123 25.68 -1.45 1.35
CA SER A 123 26.97 -2.11 1.05
C SER A 123 27.00 -2.90 -0.26
N LYS A 124 25.83 -3.21 -0.85
CA LYS A 124 25.68 -4.04 -2.06
C LYS A 124 25.42 -3.25 -3.34
N ASN A 125 25.17 -1.94 -3.26
CA ASN A 125 24.97 -1.02 -4.40
C ASN A 125 26.06 0.06 -4.39
N PRO A 126 27.21 -0.17 -5.07
CA PRO A 126 28.31 0.81 -5.17
C PRO A 126 27.99 2.01 -6.06
#